data_AF-A0A9D7RRL4-F1
#
_entry.id   AF-A0A9D7RRL4-F1
#
_cell.length_a   1.000
_cell.length_b   1.000
_cell.length_c   1.000
_cell.angle_alpha   90.00
_cell.angle_beta   90.00
_cell.angle_gamma   90.00
#
_symmetry.space_group_name_H-M   'P 1'
#
loop_
_entity.id
_entity.type
_entity.pdbx_description
1 polymer ?
#
loop_
_entity_poly.entity_id
_entity_poly.type
_entity_poly.pdbx_seq_one_letter_code
_entity_poly.pdbx_strand_id
1 'polypeptide(L)'
;MTIRTSFMVGIALASDTMGQTSTSDCLGAIPLCGGLYTESSAPLGTGNTYEFTGTCNANLESASLWYTFTVQEAGDLSFVLDPANDLDDYDWGLFNITSGGCAGIQDGSSPEVNCNSYGSLVTNGPTGISSANGGRALPTVPAISMGLRSMRTSRCW
;
A
#
# COMPACT_ATOMS: atom_id res chain seq x y z
N MET A 1 -9.62 -61.88 -33.75
CA MET A 1 -8.73 -60.70 -33.71
C MET A 1 -9.36 -59.70 -32.78
N THR A 2 -8.85 -59.57 -31.55
CA THR A 2 -9.46 -58.76 -30.50
C THR A 2 -8.48 -57.65 -30.16
N ILE A 3 -8.83 -56.40 -30.49
CA ILE A 3 -8.04 -55.22 -30.16
C ILE A 3 -8.47 -54.75 -28.77
N ARG A 4 -7.52 -54.69 -27.83
CA ARG A 4 -7.71 -54.09 -26.51
C ARG A 4 -7.22 -52.65 -26.57
N THR A 5 -8.15 -51.70 -26.48
CA THR A 5 -7.83 -50.27 -26.42
C THR A 5 -7.75 -49.86 -24.95
N SER A 6 -6.55 -49.58 -24.45
CA SER A 6 -6.36 -48.98 -23.13
C SER A 6 -6.41 -47.45 -23.26
N PHE A 7 -7.37 -46.82 -22.62
CA PHE A 7 -7.40 -45.38 -22.41
C PHE A 7 -6.66 -45.06 -21.10
N MET A 8 -5.52 -44.37 -21.19
CA MET A 8 -4.90 -43.73 -20.03
C MET A 8 -5.53 -42.34 -19.87
N VAL A 9 -6.26 -42.14 -18.78
CA VAL A 9 -6.75 -40.82 -18.36
C VAL A 9 -5.62 -40.13 -17.62
N GLY A 10 -4.96 -39.18 -18.27
CA GLY A 10 -3.99 -38.29 -17.62
C GLY A 10 -4.73 -37.21 -16.83
N ILE A 11 -4.57 -37.20 -15.51
CA ILE A 11 -5.00 -36.08 -14.66
C ILE A 11 -3.98 -34.95 -14.86
N ALA A 12 -4.38 -33.90 -15.58
CA ALA A 12 -3.65 -32.64 -15.61
C ALA A 12 -3.94 -31.90 -14.29
N LEU A 13 -2.95 -31.86 -13.40
CA LEU A 13 -2.98 -30.96 -12.24
C LEU A 13 -2.69 -29.54 -12.77
N ALA A 14 -3.74 -28.73 -12.95
CA ALA A 14 -3.59 -27.30 -13.15
C ALA A 14 -2.93 -26.72 -11.90
N SER A 15 -1.67 -26.29 -12.02
CA SER A 15 -1.01 -25.51 -10.99
C SER A 15 -1.41 -24.06 -11.22
N ASP A 16 -2.41 -23.57 -10.49
CA ASP A 16 -2.72 -22.15 -10.47
C ASP A 16 -1.58 -21.42 -9.75
N THR A 17 -0.62 -20.92 -10.53
CA THR A 17 0.37 -19.96 -10.03
C THR A 17 -0.36 -18.66 -9.73
N MET A 18 -0.81 -18.48 -8.49
CA MET A 18 -1.22 -17.17 -8.00
C MET A 18 0.05 -16.29 -7.98
N GLY A 19 0.23 -15.47 -9.01
CA GLY A 19 1.28 -14.45 -8.99
C GLY A 19 1.00 -13.50 -7.82
N GLN A 20 2.01 -13.26 -6.99
CA GLN A 20 1.92 -12.28 -5.91
C GLN A 20 1.64 -10.91 -6.54
N THR A 21 0.53 -10.28 -6.15
CA THR A 21 0.21 -8.91 -6.57
C THR A 21 1.27 -7.96 -6.05
N SER A 22 1.68 -6.96 -6.85
CA SER A 22 2.77 -6.06 -6.49
C SER A 22 2.46 -5.32 -5.18
N THR A 23 3.44 -5.10 -4.32
CA THR A 23 3.27 -4.27 -3.12
C THR A 23 3.07 -2.79 -3.46
N SER A 24 3.36 -2.40 -4.70
CA SER A 24 2.98 -1.11 -5.28
C SER A 24 1.50 -1.02 -5.67
N ASP A 25 0.79 -2.15 -5.76
CA ASP A 25 -0.66 -2.16 -5.95
C ASP A 25 -1.37 -2.26 -4.62
N CYS A 26 -2.54 -1.63 -4.51
CA CYS A 26 -3.42 -1.77 -3.35
C CYS A 26 -3.76 -3.24 -3.07
N LEU A 27 -3.95 -4.07 -4.10
CA LEU A 27 -4.29 -5.48 -3.92
C LEU A 27 -3.14 -6.34 -3.40
N GLY A 28 -1.89 -5.91 -3.55
CA GLY A 28 -0.70 -6.56 -2.99
C GLY A 28 -0.19 -5.93 -1.70
N ALA A 29 -0.99 -5.06 -1.08
CA ALA A 29 -0.62 -4.31 0.11
C ALA A 29 -0.23 -5.22 1.29
N ILE A 30 0.79 -4.80 2.04
CA ILE A 30 1.37 -5.56 3.13
C ILE A 30 0.55 -5.39 4.41
N PRO A 31 0.03 -6.47 5.03
CA PRO A 31 -0.70 -6.37 6.29
C PRO A 31 0.22 -6.13 7.48
N LEU A 32 -0.02 -5.04 8.20
CA LEU A 32 0.65 -4.66 9.44
C LEU A 32 -0.13 -5.24 10.63
N CYS A 33 0.51 -6.18 11.33
CA CYS A 33 -0.09 -6.91 12.46
C CYS A 33 0.44 -6.49 13.84
N GLY A 34 1.33 -5.50 13.90
CA GLY A 34 2.00 -5.07 15.13
C GLY A 34 2.41 -3.60 15.08
N GLY A 35 3.11 -3.15 16.13
CA GLY A 35 3.47 -1.74 16.29
C GLY A 35 4.72 -1.29 15.53
N LEU A 36 5.57 -2.21 15.08
CA LEU A 36 6.80 -1.90 14.34
C LEU A 36 6.93 -2.82 13.13
N TYR A 37 7.23 -2.22 11.98
CA TYR A 37 7.51 -2.91 10.75
C TYR A 37 8.61 -2.14 10.01
N THR A 38 9.49 -2.86 9.31
CA THR A 38 10.64 -2.27 8.61
C THR A 38 10.72 -2.88 7.23
N GLU A 39 10.82 -2.02 6.22
CA GLU A 39 11.13 -2.44 4.86
C GLU A 39 12.61 -2.31 4.55
N SER A 40 13.12 -3.25 3.75
CA SER A 40 14.48 -3.16 3.22
C SER A 40 14.58 -2.29 1.97
N SER A 41 13.45 -2.03 1.29
CA SER A 41 13.41 -1.29 0.03
C SER A 41 12.03 -0.74 -0.28
N ALA A 42 11.97 0.43 -0.92
CA ALA A 42 10.74 0.97 -1.51
C ALA A 42 10.72 0.75 -3.03
N PRO A 43 9.59 0.33 -3.62
CA PRO A 43 9.42 0.27 -5.07
C PRO A 43 9.49 1.66 -5.71
N LEU A 44 9.98 1.73 -6.94
CA LEU A 44 10.13 2.98 -7.70
C LEU A 44 9.01 3.21 -8.73
N GLY A 45 7.96 2.40 -8.71
CA GLY A 45 6.88 2.45 -9.68
C GLY A 45 5.52 2.23 -9.04
N THR A 46 4.47 2.36 -9.85
CA THR A 46 3.08 2.31 -9.39
C THR A 46 2.53 0.90 -9.25
N GLY A 47 3.24 -0.12 -9.74
CA GLY A 47 2.73 -1.49 -9.84
C GLY A 47 2.05 -1.77 -11.17
N ASN A 48 1.05 -2.65 -11.16
CA ASN A 48 0.24 -3.01 -12.32
C ASN A 48 -0.85 -1.98 -12.61
N THR A 49 -1.29 -1.25 -11.58
CA THR A 49 -2.31 -0.20 -11.69
C THR A 49 -1.73 1.13 -11.22
N TYR A 50 -2.25 2.23 -11.76
CA TYR A 50 -2.04 3.55 -11.17
C TYR A 50 -3.22 3.87 -10.26
N GLU A 51 -3.07 3.62 -8.97
CA GLU A 51 -4.05 4.00 -7.97
C GLU A 51 -4.00 5.48 -7.64
N PHE A 52 -5.15 6.04 -7.28
CA PHE A 52 -5.24 7.40 -6.78
C PHE A 52 -4.38 7.58 -5.51
N THR A 53 -3.38 8.46 -5.55
CA THR A 53 -2.42 8.69 -4.44
C THR A 53 -2.84 9.81 -3.47
N GLY A 54 -4.08 10.27 -3.59
CA GLY A 54 -4.66 11.26 -2.68
C GLY A 54 -4.64 12.68 -3.24
N THR A 55 -5.54 13.51 -2.72
CA THR A 55 -5.63 14.94 -3.05
C THR A 55 -4.42 15.70 -2.49
N CYS A 56 -3.90 15.26 -1.35
CA CYS A 56 -2.69 15.82 -0.73
C CYS A 56 -1.50 15.83 -1.68
N ASN A 57 -1.30 14.68 -2.31
CA ASN A 57 -0.18 14.40 -3.19
C ASN A 57 -0.50 14.76 -4.65
N ALA A 58 -1.57 15.56 -4.84
CA ALA A 58 -2.10 15.99 -6.13
C ALA A 58 -2.41 14.84 -7.12
N ASN A 59 -2.47 13.60 -6.64
CA ASN A 59 -2.50 12.40 -7.45
C ASN A 59 -1.35 12.33 -8.49
N LEU A 60 -0.15 12.78 -8.12
CA LEU A 60 1.02 12.82 -9.02
C LEU A 60 2.13 11.84 -8.64
N GLU A 61 2.02 11.22 -7.47
CA GLU A 61 3.00 10.27 -6.98
C GLU A 61 2.96 8.97 -7.78
N SER A 62 4.12 8.52 -8.24
CA SER A 62 4.24 7.40 -9.19
C SER A 62 5.08 6.24 -8.69
N ALA A 63 5.76 6.40 -7.56
CA ALA A 63 6.39 5.33 -6.80
C ALA A 63 5.52 5.06 -5.56
N SER A 64 5.00 3.84 -5.44
CA SER A 64 4.05 3.49 -4.39
C SER A 64 4.44 2.23 -3.63
N LEU A 65 4.10 2.25 -2.34
CA LEU A 65 4.09 1.08 -1.47
C LEU A 65 2.85 1.09 -0.60
N TRP A 66 2.09 0.00 -0.59
CA TRP A 66 0.83 -0.09 0.13
C TRP A 66 0.92 -0.95 1.37
N TYR A 67 0.31 -0.46 2.45
CA TYR A 67 0.15 -1.17 3.71
C TYR A 67 -1.32 -1.24 4.10
N THR A 68 -1.66 -2.29 4.84
CA THR A 68 -3.01 -2.46 5.39
C THR A 68 -2.93 -2.69 6.88
N PHE A 69 -3.85 -2.09 7.64
CA PHE A 69 -4.04 -2.43 9.03
C PHE A 69 -5.53 -2.37 9.38
N THR A 70 -5.88 -2.96 10.52
CA THR A 70 -7.23 -2.92 11.06
C THR A 70 -7.18 -2.20 12.40
N VAL A 71 -7.96 -1.14 12.52
CA VAL A 71 -8.21 -0.48 13.81
C VAL A 71 -9.02 -1.43 14.69
N GLN A 72 -8.40 -1.94 15.75
CA GLN A 72 -9.02 -2.90 16.67
C GLN A 72 -9.88 -2.21 17.74
N GLU A 73 -9.45 -1.04 18.19
CA GLU A 73 -10.08 -0.26 19.25
C GLU A 73 -10.31 1.18 18.78
N ALA A 74 -11.42 1.78 19.20
CA ALA A 74 -11.69 3.18 18.92
C ALA A 74 -10.70 4.08 19.67
N GLY A 75 -10.15 5.08 18.99
CA GLY A 75 -9.19 6.01 19.56
C GLY A 75 -8.41 6.74 18.47
N ASP A 76 -7.40 7.48 18.90
CA ASP A 76 -6.51 8.19 17.98
C ASP A 76 -5.52 7.21 17.32
N LEU A 77 -5.41 7.31 16.00
CA LEU A 77 -4.38 6.59 15.25
C LEU A 77 -3.08 7.40 15.28
N SER A 78 -2.00 6.75 15.72
CA SER A 78 -0.66 7.32 15.78
C SER A 78 0.29 6.41 15.02
N PHE A 79 1.09 6.98 14.12
CA PHE A 79 2.21 6.29 13.50
C PHE A 79 3.31 7.29 13.12
N VAL A 80 4.52 6.76 12.98
CA VAL A 80 5.69 7.44 12.43
C VAL A 80 6.17 6.60 11.24
N LEU A 81 6.45 7.28 10.14
CA LEU A 81 7.16 6.72 8.99
C LEU A 81 8.59 7.25 9.05
N ASP A 82 9.55 6.37 9.33
CA ASP A 82 10.95 6.74 9.52
C ASP A 82 11.78 6.25 8.33
N PRO A 83 12.27 7.14 7.46
CA PRO A 83 13.10 6.73 6.33
C PRO A 83 14.47 6.23 6.82
N ALA A 84 15.00 5.19 6.18
CA ALA A 84 16.35 4.70 6.49
C ALA A 84 17.45 5.74 6.18
N ASN A 85 17.14 6.70 5.32
CA ASN A 85 17.99 7.82 4.93
C ASN A 85 17.17 9.11 5.01
N ASP A 86 17.57 10.05 5.86
CA ASP A 86 16.86 11.32 6.08
C ASP A 86 16.79 12.23 4.83
N LEU A 87 17.49 11.88 3.75
CA LEU A 87 17.37 12.56 2.46
C LEU A 87 16.23 12.00 1.59
N ASP A 88 15.72 10.81 1.89
CA ASP A 88 14.62 10.21 1.13
C ASP A 88 13.31 10.91 1.51
N ASP A 89 12.50 11.21 0.51
CA ASP A 89 11.23 11.92 0.67
C ASP A 89 10.06 10.93 0.56
N TYR A 90 9.36 10.74 1.67
CA TYR A 90 8.21 9.83 1.73
C TYR A 90 6.95 10.58 2.10
N ASP A 91 6.10 10.73 1.10
CA ASP A 91 4.73 11.19 1.24
C ASP A 91 3.84 10.01 1.62
N TRP A 92 2.66 10.29 2.20
CA TRP A 92 1.72 9.22 2.48
C TRP A 92 0.26 9.69 2.38
N GLY A 93 -0.59 8.74 2.00
CA GLY A 93 -2.04 8.89 1.99
C GLY A 93 -2.66 7.79 2.84
N LEU A 94 -3.53 8.16 3.76
CA LEU A 94 -4.32 7.24 4.57
C LEU A 94 -5.72 7.15 3.97
N PHE A 95 -6.13 5.96 3.55
CA PHE A 95 -7.43 5.71 2.95
C PHE A 95 -8.30 4.85 3.87
N ASN A 96 -9.56 5.26 4.04
CA ASN A 96 -10.54 4.40 4.68
C ASN A 96 -11.20 3.53 3.61
N ILE A 97 -10.85 2.25 3.60
CA ILE A 97 -11.32 1.34 2.57
C ILE A 97 -12.20 0.23 3.14
N THR A 98 -12.71 0.45 4.36
CA THR A 98 -13.56 -0.50 5.11
C THR A 98 -14.72 -1.02 4.28
N SER A 99 -15.35 -0.15 3.47
CA SER A 99 -16.52 -0.50 2.66
C SER A 99 -16.21 -0.64 1.17
N GLY A 100 -15.41 0.26 0.60
CA GLY A 100 -15.10 0.28 -0.85
C GLY A 100 -13.94 -0.62 -1.28
N GLY A 101 -13.12 -1.10 -0.35
CA GLY A 101 -11.93 -1.89 -0.66
C GLY A 101 -10.95 -1.15 -1.59
N CYS A 102 -10.07 -1.90 -2.27
CA CYS A 102 -9.12 -1.30 -3.22
C CYS A 102 -9.77 -0.67 -4.44
N ALA A 103 -10.81 -1.32 -4.98
CA ALA A 103 -11.57 -0.76 -6.10
C ALA A 103 -12.13 0.63 -5.76
N GLY A 104 -12.52 0.81 -4.48
CA GLY A 104 -13.06 2.06 -3.99
C GLY A 104 -12.11 3.25 -4.02
N ILE A 105 -10.80 3.04 -4.14
CA ILE A 105 -9.82 4.13 -4.22
C ILE A 105 -10.02 4.91 -5.52
N GLN A 106 -10.26 4.18 -6.62
CA GLN A 106 -10.41 4.78 -7.93
C GLN A 106 -11.80 5.37 -8.17
N ASP A 107 -12.84 4.76 -7.59
CA ASP A 107 -14.23 5.21 -7.75
C ASP A 107 -14.68 6.21 -6.66
N GLY A 108 -13.85 6.44 -5.64
CA GLY A 108 -14.08 7.37 -4.55
C GLY A 108 -14.88 6.82 -3.35
N SER A 109 -15.33 5.56 -3.39
CA SER A 109 -15.99 4.91 -2.25
C SER A 109 -15.05 4.51 -1.11
N SER A 110 -13.73 4.62 -1.33
CA SER A 110 -12.68 4.50 -0.33
C SER A 110 -11.91 5.81 -0.21
N PRO A 111 -12.43 6.80 0.54
CA PRO A 111 -11.87 8.14 0.56
C PRO A 111 -10.51 8.21 1.28
N GLU A 112 -9.66 9.13 0.84
CA GLU A 112 -8.52 9.62 1.61
C GLU A 112 -9.03 10.32 2.88
N VAL A 113 -8.59 9.88 4.04
CA VAL A 113 -8.99 10.40 5.35
C VAL A 113 -7.91 11.23 6.02
N ASN A 114 -6.65 11.02 5.67
CA ASN A 114 -5.53 11.85 6.11
C ASN A 114 -4.35 11.69 5.15
N CYS A 115 -3.38 12.59 5.22
CA CYS A 115 -2.24 12.57 4.32
C CYS A 115 -1.08 13.43 4.81
N ASN A 116 0.06 13.25 4.17
CA ASN A 116 1.25 14.09 4.29
C ASN A 116 1.91 14.18 2.93
N SER A 117 2.32 15.40 2.60
CA SER A 117 3.09 15.72 1.39
C SER A 117 4.33 16.54 1.77
N TYR A 118 4.95 16.20 2.91
CA TYR A 118 6.04 16.99 3.46
C TYR A 118 7.37 16.54 2.87
N GLY A 119 8.04 17.47 2.19
CA GLY A 119 9.37 17.27 1.66
C GLY A 119 10.23 18.54 1.67
N SER A 120 11.54 18.34 1.65
CA SER A 120 12.59 19.35 1.78
C SER A 120 13.79 18.95 0.93
N LEU A 121 14.44 19.94 0.31
CA LEU A 121 15.62 19.71 -0.55
C LEU A 121 16.89 19.35 0.23
N VAL A 122 16.86 19.39 1.58
CA VAL A 122 18.04 19.22 2.43
C VAL A 122 17.91 18.00 3.33
N THR A 123 16.77 17.85 4.01
CA THR A 123 16.48 16.71 4.89
C THR A 123 14.97 16.64 5.14
N ASN A 124 14.42 15.43 5.01
CA ASN A 124 13.02 15.11 5.22
C ASN A 124 12.80 14.51 6.61
N GLY A 125 13.56 13.47 6.94
CA GLY A 125 13.45 12.76 8.22
C GLY A 125 12.07 12.09 8.43
N PRO A 126 11.75 11.71 9.68
CA PRO A 126 10.52 10.98 9.97
C PRO A 126 9.25 11.80 9.69
N THR A 127 8.31 11.22 8.94
CA THR A 127 6.95 11.73 8.74
C THR A 127 5.93 10.87 9.49
N GLY A 128 4.64 11.02 9.20
CA GLY A 128 3.54 10.32 9.87
C GLY A 128 2.73 11.22 10.78
N ILE A 129 1.52 10.79 11.14
CA ILE A 129 0.55 11.60 11.92
C ILE A 129 1.15 12.13 13.22
N SER A 130 2.09 11.39 13.81
CA SER A 130 2.66 11.68 15.14
C SER A 130 4.07 12.25 15.10
N SER A 131 4.53 12.69 13.91
CA SER A 131 5.83 13.31 13.71
C SER A 131 5.72 14.84 13.63
N ALA A 132 6.84 15.54 13.86
CA ALA A 132 6.91 16.99 13.65
C ALA A 132 6.68 17.40 12.18
N ASN A 133 6.96 16.48 11.25
CA ASN A 133 6.85 16.70 9.81
C ASN A 133 5.54 16.14 9.23
N GLY A 134 4.56 15.73 10.07
CA GLY A 134 3.27 15.18 9.65
C GLY A 134 2.29 16.17 8.97
N GLY A 135 2.77 17.34 8.54
CA GLY A 135 1.97 18.41 7.90
C GLY A 135 1.92 18.35 6.38
N ARG A 136 1.57 19.46 5.71
CA ARG A 136 1.63 19.59 4.24
C ARG A 136 2.85 20.44 3.85
N ALA A 137 3.68 20.00 2.91
CA ALA A 137 4.62 20.87 2.20
C ALA A 137 4.24 21.01 0.70
N LEU A 138 5.04 21.80 -0.03
CA LEU A 138 4.85 22.03 -1.47
C LEU A 138 5.29 20.78 -2.25
N PRO A 139 4.52 20.32 -3.27
CA PRO A 139 4.80 19.10 -4.06
C PRO A 139 5.96 19.26 -5.06
N THR A 140 6.99 20.04 -4.71
CA THR A 140 8.10 20.38 -5.61
C THR A 140 9.28 19.40 -5.56
N VAL A 141 9.24 18.44 -4.64
CA VAL A 141 10.24 17.39 -4.50
C VAL A 141 9.60 16.05 -4.91
N PRO A 142 10.26 15.25 -5.77
CA PRO A 142 9.77 13.91 -6.10
C PRO A 142 9.78 13.04 -4.84
N ALA A 143 8.62 12.56 -4.42
CA ALA A 143 8.49 11.69 -3.26
C ALA A 143 8.16 10.25 -3.67
N ILE A 144 8.15 9.37 -2.69
CA ILE A 144 7.52 8.04 -2.76
C ILE A 144 6.26 8.11 -1.91
N SER A 145 5.10 7.75 -2.48
CA SER A 145 3.85 7.74 -1.72
C SER A 145 3.60 6.40 -1.04
N MET A 146 3.36 6.45 0.25
CA MET A 146 2.92 5.30 1.04
C MET A 146 1.40 5.33 1.23
N GLY A 147 0.71 4.33 0.67
CA GLY A 147 -0.71 4.14 0.86
C GLY A 147 -0.99 3.34 2.13
N LEU A 148 -1.46 3.99 3.19
CA LEU A 148 -1.89 3.34 4.43
C LEU A 148 -3.38 3.03 4.35
N ARG A 149 -3.78 1.81 4.70
CA ARG A 149 -5.20 1.38 4.72
C ARG A 149 -5.71 1.09 6.10
N SER A 150 -6.95 1.52 6.34
CA SER A 150 -7.83 0.93 7.36
C SER A 150 -8.82 -0.04 6.70
N MET A 151 -8.78 -1.33 7.05
CA MET A 151 -9.70 -2.37 6.58
C MET A 151 -10.37 -3.10 7.75
N ARG A 152 -11.65 -3.48 7.57
CA ARG A 152 -12.34 -4.46 8.41
C ARG A 152 -12.45 -5.78 7.63
N THR A 153 -11.62 -6.74 8.00
CA THR A 153 -11.85 -8.20 8.15
C THR A 153 -10.52 -8.97 8.00
N SER A 154 -10.42 -10.01 8.82
CA SER A 154 -9.27 -10.84 9.22
C SER A 154 -8.21 -11.18 8.18
N ARG A 155 -6.95 -10.82 8.48
CA ARG A 155 -5.99 -11.77 9.09
C ARG A 155 -4.77 -11.05 9.69
N CYS A 156 -4.89 -10.78 10.98
CA CYS A 156 -3.83 -10.97 11.96
C CYS A 156 -4.51 -11.81 13.05
N TRP A 157 -4.23 -13.12 13.02
CA TRP A 157 -5.05 -14.25 13.53
C TRP A 157 -6.26 -14.62 12.66
#